data_AF-A0AAE8N040-F1
#
_entry.id   AF-A0AAE8N040-F1
#
_cell.length_a   1.000
_cell.length_b   1.000
_cell.length_c   1.000
_cell.angle_alpha   90.00
_cell.angle_beta   90.00
_cell.angle_gamma   90.00
#
_symmetry.space_group_name_H-M   'P 1'
#
loop_
_entity.id
_entity.type
_entity.pdbx_description
1 polymer ?
#
loop_
_entity_poly.entity_id
_entity_poly.type
_entity_poly.pdbx_seq_one_letter_code
_entity_poly.pdbx_strand_id
1 'polypeptide(L)'
;MLDGIRQLKNIYPMLSVLGFSNLAEVDYQYLKRTIDEWAIFDGMFISSSSGSRKPDTVCYTRFIERFELDGKSCIFVDDRLENVIAAQCLGMRCVLFDNTKTTITMLHNLLGDPVERGMAFLRENAQSHFCETSTGIRHRDNYSQLLILESTGDRYVRGKRKAKAAELSRSLVRLVNDGPTWSYLVGASEITGTVYPDDSDTTSLAMVCWFDKSRPRFCHCICASVFRFFYLHGWGDKLPGTCAYLCSVLRSSAHLFGTRYYDNPDWIFYSLIDVCAKRPSDEGLKELRSLLRTRLQERMGCDRNPLGAALRLVAAQGLEMQNPRDLNTLLETQQVDGGWERVWLWRYGKEGVKIGSRGVITALAIKVEFSLALDGYHRYRSGPIH
;
A
#
# COMPACT_ATOMS: atom_id res chain seq x y z
N MET A 1 6.38 0.20 -25.23
CA MET A 1 6.25 -1.22 -24.80
C MET A 1 7.58 -1.95 -24.79
N LEU A 2 8.32 -2.02 -25.91
CA LEU A 2 9.58 -2.78 -26.02
C LEU A 2 10.60 -2.48 -24.91
N ASP A 3 10.88 -1.21 -24.63
CA ASP A 3 11.83 -0.84 -23.57
C ASP A 3 11.35 -1.24 -22.17
N GLY A 4 10.03 -1.20 -21.94
CA GLY A 4 9.43 -1.68 -20.70
C GLY A 4 9.63 -3.19 -20.53
N ILE A 5 9.46 -3.98 -21.59
CA ILE A 5 9.71 -5.43 -21.57
C ILE A 5 11.20 -5.72 -21.32
N ARG A 6 12.11 -4.95 -21.93
CA ARG A 6 13.56 -5.09 -21.68
C ARG A 6 13.90 -4.80 -20.21
N GLN A 7 13.31 -3.74 -19.63
CA GLN A 7 13.47 -3.44 -18.21
C GLN A 7 12.93 -4.56 -17.32
N LEU A 8 11.76 -5.14 -17.66
CA LEU A 8 11.21 -6.28 -16.94
C LEU A 8 12.14 -7.50 -16.98
N LYS A 9 12.71 -7.87 -18.13
CA LYS A 9 13.69 -8.97 -18.22
C LYS A 9 14.95 -8.72 -17.39
N ASN A 10 15.42 -7.46 -17.33
CA ASN A 10 16.58 -7.10 -16.51
C ASN A 10 16.28 -7.21 -15.00
N ILE A 11 15.07 -6.81 -14.58
CA ILE A 11 14.64 -6.83 -13.17
C ILE A 11 14.25 -8.25 -12.74
N TYR A 12 13.70 -9.04 -13.64
CA TYR A 12 13.26 -10.42 -13.42
C TYR A 12 13.99 -11.37 -14.37
N PRO A 13 15.24 -11.78 -14.07
CA PRO A 13 16.06 -12.57 -15.00
C PRO A 13 15.50 -13.95 -15.37
N MET A 14 14.58 -14.47 -14.55
CA MET A 14 13.87 -15.73 -14.80
C MET A 14 12.63 -15.56 -15.70
N LEU A 15 12.31 -14.34 -16.12
CA LEU A 15 11.17 -14.04 -16.99
C LEU A 15 11.49 -14.50 -18.41
N SER A 16 10.73 -15.48 -18.89
CA SER A 16 10.68 -15.81 -20.32
C SER A 16 9.61 -14.97 -20.98
N VAL A 17 9.89 -14.43 -22.17
CA VAL A 17 8.92 -13.62 -22.92
C VAL A 17 8.66 -14.29 -24.26
N LEU A 18 7.42 -14.70 -24.48
CA LEU A 18 7.00 -15.40 -25.69
C LEU A 18 6.07 -14.52 -26.52
N GLY A 19 6.28 -14.47 -27.83
CA GLY A 19 5.37 -13.79 -28.74
C GLY A 19 4.28 -14.74 -29.22
N PHE A 20 3.02 -14.35 -29.08
CA PHE A 20 1.88 -15.13 -29.56
C PHE A 20 0.96 -14.24 -30.40
N SER A 21 1.02 -14.39 -31.73
CA SER A 21 0.37 -13.46 -32.66
C SER A 21 -0.40 -14.17 -33.78
N ASN A 22 -1.54 -13.58 -34.15
CA ASN A 22 -2.27 -13.97 -35.35
C ASN A 22 -1.62 -13.30 -36.58
N LEU A 23 -0.63 -13.95 -37.17
CA LEU A 23 0.08 -13.48 -38.36
C LEU A 23 0.02 -14.54 -39.48
N ALA A 24 -0.04 -14.06 -40.72
CA ALA A 24 0.19 -14.90 -41.90
C ALA A 24 1.68 -15.15 -42.09
N GLU A 25 2.04 -16.26 -42.73
CA GLU A 25 3.45 -16.65 -42.91
C GLU A 25 4.25 -15.60 -43.66
N VAL A 26 3.66 -15.02 -44.71
CA VAL A 26 4.32 -13.99 -45.54
C VAL A 26 4.65 -12.74 -44.72
N ASP A 27 3.71 -12.29 -43.87
CA ASP A 27 3.91 -11.12 -43.00
C ASP A 27 4.96 -11.41 -41.93
N TYR A 28 4.96 -12.62 -41.37
CA TYR A 28 5.97 -13.02 -40.40
C TYR A 28 7.37 -13.03 -41.01
N GLN A 29 7.55 -13.58 -42.21
CA GLN A 29 8.86 -13.58 -42.89
C GLN A 29 9.35 -12.16 -43.18
N TYR A 30 8.45 -11.24 -43.52
CA TYR A 30 8.79 -9.83 -43.71
C TYR A 30 9.22 -9.16 -42.39
N LEU A 31 8.54 -9.45 -41.28
CA LEU A 31 8.80 -8.85 -39.98
C LEU A 31 9.91 -9.53 -39.17
N LYS A 32 10.30 -10.76 -39.55
CA LYS A 32 11.20 -11.62 -38.77
C LYS A 32 12.48 -10.90 -38.35
N ARG A 33 13.13 -10.22 -39.30
CA ARG A 33 14.35 -9.45 -39.02
C ARG A 33 14.11 -8.38 -37.94
N THR A 34 13.03 -7.62 -38.04
CA THR A 34 12.68 -6.57 -37.07
C THR A 34 12.37 -7.17 -35.69
N ILE A 35 11.68 -8.31 -35.65
CA ILE A 35 11.36 -9.02 -34.40
C ILE A 35 12.64 -9.54 -33.74
N ASP A 36 13.54 -10.15 -34.52
CA ASP A 36 14.84 -10.62 -34.05
C ASP A 36 15.71 -9.46 -33.54
N GLU A 37 15.71 -8.32 -34.23
CA GLU A 37 16.41 -7.08 -33.83
C GLU A 37 15.88 -6.50 -32.50
N TRP A 38 14.63 -6.78 -32.11
CA TRP A 38 14.13 -6.35 -30.80
C TRP A 38 14.82 -7.09 -29.66
N ALA A 39 15.23 -8.34 -29.89
CA ALA A 39 15.91 -9.21 -28.91
C ALA A 39 15.17 -9.33 -27.56
N ILE A 40 13.82 -9.30 -27.59
CA ILE A 40 12.98 -9.42 -26.39
C ILE A 40 12.34 -10.79 -26.24
N PHE A 41 11.99 -11.44 -27.35
CA PHE A 41 11.25 -12.70 -27.36
C PHE A 41 12.20 -13.88 -27.32
N ASP A 42 11.95 -14.82 -26.42
CA ASP A 42 12.66 -16.10 -26.30
C ASP A 42 12.06 -17.17 -27.22
N GLY A 43 10.86 -16.89 -27.76
CA GLY A 43 10.17 -17.74 -28.73
C GLY A 43 8.99 -17.01 -29.37
N MET A 44 8.61 -17.42 -30.58
CA MET A 44 7.47 -16.89 -31.33
C MET A 44 6.52 -18.00 -31.73
N PHE A 45 5.23 -17.74 -31.62
CA PHE A 45 4.14 -18.60 -32.09
C PHE A 45 3.19 -17.80 -32.98
N ILE A 46 3.04 -18.25 -34.22
CA ILE A 46 2.25 -17.59 -35.26
C ILE A 46 1.14 -18.50 -35.73
N SER A 47 -0.06 -17.95 -35.94
CA SER A 47 -1.25 -18.72 -36.32
C SER A 47 -1.09 -19.51 -37.63
N SER A 48 -0.26 -19.05 -38.57
CA SER A 48 0.02 -19.77 -39.83
C SER A 48 0.59 -21.17 -39.60
N SER A 49 1.37 -21.35 -38.53
CA SER A 49 2.03 -22.60 -38.18
C SER A 49 1.10 -23.66 -37.59
N SER A 50 -0.08 -23.25 -37.09
CA SER A 50 -1.02 -24.13 -36.40
C SER A 50 -2.34 -24.34 -37.16
N GLY A 51 -2.71 -23.47 -38.12
CA GLY A 51 -4.02 -23.59 -38.78
C GLY A 51 -5.21 -23.29 -37.86
N SER A 52 -4.95 -22.73 -36.68
CA SER A 52 -5.94 -22.16 -35.76
C SER A 52 -5.44 -20.78 -35.29
N ARG A 53 -6.35 -19.92 -34.84
CA ARG A 53 -6.01 -18.54 -34.44
C ARG A 53 -6.69 -18.16 -33.14
N LYS A 54 -6.11 -17.23 -32.39
CA LYS A 54 -6.81 -16.61 -31.25
C LYS A 54 -8.14 -16.01 -31.73
N PRO A 55 -9.27 -16.18 -31.02
CA PRO A 55 -9.42 -16.72 -29.67
C PRO A 55 -9.75 -18.23 -29.58
N ASP A 56 -9.57 -19.03 -30.63
CA ASP A 56 -9.81 -20.48 -30.59
C ASP A 56 -8.92 -21.16 -29.54
N THR A 57 -9.53 -21.87 -28.57
CA THR A 57 -8.85 -22.52 -27.45
C THR A 57 -7.80 -23.52 -27.92
N VAL A 58 -8.00 -24.16 -29.07
CA VAL A 58 -7.03 -25.08 -29.68
C VAL A 58 -5.69 -24.38 -29.96
N CYS A 59 -5.72 -23.09 -30.32
CA CYS A 59 -4.52 -22.31 -30.57
C CYS A 59 -3.69 -22.11 -29.29
N TYR A 60 -4.35 -21.84 -28.17
CA TYR A 60 -3.71 -21.68 -26.86
C TYR A 60 -3.18 -22.99 -26.29
N THR A 61 -3.94 -24.09 -26.42
CA THR A 61 -3.46 -25.41 -25.98
C THR A 61 -2.19 -25.81 -26.71
N ARG A 62 -2.13 -25.60 -28.03
CA ARG A 62 -0.92 -25.86 -28.82
C ARG A 62 0.24 -24.93 -28.44
N PHE A 63 -0.04 -23.67 -28.11
CA PHE A 63 0.96 -22.74 -27.60
C PHE A 63 1.55 -23.26 -26.27
N ILE A 64 0.70 -23.65 -25.32
CA ILE A 64 1.11 -24.23 -24.04
C ILE A 64 1.96 -25.49 -24.25
N GLU A 65 1.51 -26.42 -25.07
CA GLU A 65 2.23 -27.67 -25.37
C GLU A 65 3.58 -27.40 -26.05
N ARG A 66 3.64 -26.47 -27.01
CA ARG A 66 4.84 -26.17 -27.80
C ARG A 66 6.01 -25.66 -26.96
N PHE A 67 5.70 -24.89 -25.91
CA PHE A 67 6.68 -24.28 -25.01
C PHE A 67 6.68 -24.94 -23.62
N GLU A 68 5.97 -26.06 -23.46
CA GLU A 68 5.91 -26.84 -22.21
C GLU A 68 5.51 -25.98 -20.99
N LEU A 69 4.53 -25.11 -21.17
CA LEU A 69 4.11 -24.13 -20.17
C LEU A 69 3.13 -24.73 -19.15
N ASP A 70 3.16 -24.22 -17.91
CA ASP A 70 2.02 -24.31 -17.01
C ASP A 70 1.19 -23.03 -17.16
N GLY A 71 -0.09 -23.14 -17.52
CA GLY A 71 -0.98 -21.99 -17.64
C GLY A 71 -0.95 -21.11 -16.38
N LYS A 72 -0.81 -21.70 -15.18
CA LYS A 72 -0.78 -20.95 -13.91
C LYS A 72 0.48 -20.12 -13.71
N SER A 73 1.57 -20.43 -14.41
CA SER A 73 2.82 -19.64 -14.40
C SER A 73 2.91 -18.64 -15.55
N CYS A 74 1.87 -18.53 -16.38
CA CYS A 74 1.83 -17.62 -17.52
C CYS A 74 1.09 -16.31 -17.22
N ILE A 75 1.61 -15.20 -17.74
CA ILE A 75 0.91 -13.92 -17.83
C ILE A 75 0.63 -13.59 -19.30
N PHE A 76 -0.63 -13.69 -19.70
CA PHE A 76 -1.07 -13.37 -21.06
C PHE A 76 -1.47 -11.90 -21.19
N VAL A 77 -0.93 -11.22 -22.22
CA VAL A 77 -1.20 -9.81 -22.53
C VAL A 77 -1.71 -9.70 -23.96
N ASP A 78 -2.90 -9.12 -24.13
CA ASP A 78 -3.52 -8.93 -25.46
C ASP A 78 -4.48 -7.74 -25.41
N ASP A 79 -4.68 -7.07 -26.54
CA ASP A 79 -5.57 -5.91 -26.67
C ASP A 79 -7.04 -6.30 -26.91
N ARG A 80 -7.29 -7.56 -27.28
CA ARG A 80 -8.65 -8.06 -27.53
C ARG A 80 -9.19 -8.84 -26.34
N LEU A 81 -10.33 -8.39 -25.81
CA LEU A 81 -10.98 -8.99 -24.65
C LEU A 81 -11.29 -10.48 -24.84
N GLU A 82 -11.73 -10.88 -26.04
CA GLU A 82 -12.01 -12.28 -26.37
C GLU A 82 -10.77 -13.18 -26.28
N ASN A 83 -9.58 -12.65 -26.57
CA ASN A 83 -8.32 -13.40 -26.45
C ASN A 83 -7.95 -13.57 -24.97
N VAL A 84 -8.06 -12.49 -24.20
CA VAL A 84 -7.81 -12.46 -22.75
C VAL A 84 -8.74 -13.46 -22.03
N ILE A 85 -10.02 -13.50 -22.37
CA ILE A 85 -10.98 -14.43 -21.78
C ILE A 85 -10.59 -15.88 -22.11
N ALA A 86 -10.25 -16.18 -23.35
CA ALA A 86 -9.85 -17.53 -23.76
C ALA A 86 -8.60 -18.03 -23.00
N ALA A 87 -7.59 -17.17 -22.85
CA ALA A 87 -6.40 -17.47 -22.06
C ALA A 87 -6.72 -17.67 -20.57
N GLN A 88 -7.60 -16.83 -20.01
CA GLN A 88 -8.00 -16.94 -18.61
C GLN A 88 -8.76 -18.24 -18.32
N CYS A 89 -9.61 -18.71 -19.25
CA CYS A 89 -10.29 -20.00 -19.15
C CYS A 89 -9.32 -21.19 -19.10
N LEU A 90 -8.08 -21.02 -19.58
CA LEU A 90 -7.01 -22.02 -19.52
C LEU A 90 -6.09 -21.87 -18.30
N GLY A 91 -6.47 -21.02 -17.35
CA GLY A 91 -5.77 -20.84 -16.08
C GLY A 91 -4.64 -19.81 -16.11
N MET A 92 -4.47 -19.08 -17.23
CA MET A 92 -3.48 -18.00 -17.33
C MET A 92 -3.91 -16.77 -16.52
N ARG A 93 -2.93 -16.09 -15.92
CA ARG A 93 -3.14 -14.72 -15.44
C ARG A 93 -3.20 -13.83 -16.67
N CYS A 94 -4.13 -12.90 -16.72
CA CYS A 94 -4.35 -12.12 -17.93
C CYS A 94 -4.35 -10.61 -17.64
N VAL A 95 -3.80 -9.85 -18.58
CA VAL A 95 -3.82 -8.39 -18.59
C VAL A 95 -4.38 -7.93 -19.92
N LEU A 96 -5.52 -7.25 -19.89
CA LEU A 96 -6.04 -6.56 -21.06
C LEU A 96 -5.13 -5.35 -21.33
N PHE A 97 -4.52 -5.33 -22.52
CA PHE A 97 -3.68 -4.22 -22.94
C PHE A 97 -4.56 -3.00 -23.26
N ASP A 98 -4.36 -1.92 -22.51
CA ASP A 98 -4.95 -0.61 -22.77
C ASP A 98 -3.85 0.37 -23.21
N ASN A 99 -2.85 0.57 -22.34
CA ASN A 99 -1.69 1.39 -22.65
C ASN A 99 -0.41 0.85 -21.99
N THR A 100 0.74 1.22 -22.55
CA THR A 100 2.05 0.74 -22.09
C THR A 100 2.28 1.01 -20.60
N LYS A 101 1.94 2.20 -20.09
CA LYS A 101 2.23 2.58 -18.70
C LYS A 101 1.46 1.68 -17.72
N THR A 102 0.15 1.53 -17.94
CA THR A 102 -0.70 0.69 -17.11
C THR A 102 -0.26 -0.77 -17.17
N THR A 103 -0.04 -1.31 -18.38
CA THR A 103 0.35 -2.72 -18.54
C THR A 103 1.69 -3.03 -17.88
N ILE A 104 2.72 -2.19 -18.06
CA ILE A 104 4.02 -2.39 -17.40
C ILE A 104 3.89 -2.34 -15.87
N THR A 105 3.06 -1.43 -15.34
CA THR A 105 2.77 -1.36 -13.90
C THR A 105 2.13 -2.66 -13.40
N MET A 106 1.11 -3.16 -14.11
CA MET A 106 0.45 -4.42 -13.76
C MET A 106 1.41 -5.61 -13.83
N LEU A 107 2.29 -5.66 -14.84
CA LEU A 107 3.31 -6.71 -14.96
C LEU A 107 4.28 -6.68 -13.79
N HIS A 108 4.77 -5.50 -13.38
CA HIS A 108 5.58 -5.37 -12.16
C HIS A 108 4.86 -5.88 -10.91
N ASN A 109 3.57 -5.61 -10.79
CA ASN A 109 2.77 -6.02 -9.63
C ASN A 109 2.50 -7.53 -9.62
N LEU A 110 2.40 -8.17 -10.79
CA LEU A 110 2.25 -9.62 -10.94
C LEU A 110 3.56 -10.40 -10.77
N LEU A 111 4.70 -9.80 -11.15
CA LEU A 111 6.01 -10.45 -11.15
C LEU A 111 6.78 -10.21 -9.84
N GLY A 112 6.72 -8.99 -9.31
CA GLY A 112 7.52 -8.57 -8.16
C GLY A 112 6.93 -8.94 -6.82
N ASP A 113 7.78 -8.94 -5.79
CA ASP A 113 7.31 -8.96 -4.41
C ASP A 113 6.87 -7.57 -3.96
N PRO A 114 5.60 -7.38 -3.55
CA PRO A 114 5.09 -6.06 -3.22
C PRO A 114 5.80 -5.46 -2.00
N VAL A 115 6.20 -6.29 -1.03
CA VAL A 115 6.90 -5.85 0.19
C VAL A 115 8.33 -5.47 -0.15
N GLU A 116 9.07 -6.30 -0.88
CA GLU A 116 10.45 -6.00 -1.25
C GLU A 116 10.54 -4.74 -2.11
N ARG A 117 9.62 -4.58 -3.07
CA ARG A 117 9.53 -3.37 -3.91
C ARG A 117 9.20 -2.12 -3.11
N GLY A 118 8.23 -2.20 -2.20
CA GLY A 118 7.90 -1.08 -1.31
C GLY A 118 9.06 -0.72 -0.37
N MET A 119 9.78 -1.71 0.15
CA MET A 119 10.99 -1.48 0.95
C MET A 119 12.14 -0.88 0.12
N ALA A 120 12.32 -1.30 -1.13
CA ALA A 120 13.29 -0.70 -2.04
C ALA A 120 13.00 0.79 -2.26
N PHE A 121 11.74 1.14 -2.57
CA PHE A 121 11.30 2.53 -2.67
C PHE A 121 11.62 3.34 -1.39
N LEU A 122 11.32 2.78 -0.22
CA LEU A 122 11.59 3.45 1.06
C LEU A 122 13.09 3.67 1.29
N ARG A 123 13.95 2.74 0.89
CA ARG A 123 15.41 2.83 1.02
C ARG A 123 16.02 3.81 0.02
N GLU A 124 15.59 3.77 -1.23
CA GLU A 124 16.06 4.69 -2.29
C GLU A 124 15.71 6.15 -1.95
N ASN A 125 14.59 6.37 -1.27
CA ASN A 125 14.13 7.69 -0.84
C ASN A 125 14.39 7.96 0.65
N ALA A 126 15.32 7.22 1.28
CA ALA A 126 15.59 7.34 2.71
C ALA A 126 15.86 8.80 3.13
N GLN A 127 15.39 9.15 4.33
CA GLN A 127 15.48 10.49 4.93
C GLN A 127 14.74 11.61 4.18
N SER A 128 13.99 11.29 3.12
CA SER A 128 13.31 12.27 2.27
C SER A 128 11.77 12.16 2.29
N HIS A 129 11.21 11.19 3.03
CA HIS A 129 9.79 10.83 3.14
C HIS A 129 8.87 11.86 3.83
N PHE A 130 9.24 13.13 3.84
CA PHE A 130 8.43 14.20 4.40
C PHE A 130 7.11 14.35 3.65
N CYS A 131 6.10 14.85 4.34
CA CYS A 131 4.81 15.10 3.74
C CYS A 131 4.84 16.30 2.77
N GLU A 132 3.79 16.41 1.96
CA GLU A 132 3.49 17.56 1.13
C GLU A 132 2.05 18.00 1.40
N THR A 133 1.82 19.30 1.40
CA THR A 133 0.48 19.85 1.57
C THR A 133 -0.30 19.86 0.25
N SER A 134 -1.62 20.03 0.32
CA SER A 134 -2.45 20.30 -0.87
C SER A 134 -2.10 21.61 -1.59
N THR A 135 -1.25 22.46 -1.01
CA THR A 135 -0.72 23.69 -1.62
C THR A 135 0.66 23.49 -2.26
N GLY A 136 1.19 22.27 -2.29
CA GLY A 136 2.50 21.95 -2.86
C GLY A 136 3.70 22.29 -1.97
N ILE A 137 3.45 22.63 -0.70
CA ILE A 137 4.50 22.96 0.26
C ILE A 137 4.99 21.67 0.92
N ARG A 138 6.31 21.50 1.01
CA ARG A 138 6.91 20.37 1.70
C ARG A 138 6.73 20.51 3.21
N HIS A 139 5.84 19.71 3.78
CA HIS A 139 5.55 19.69 5.20
C HIS A 139 6.50 18.77 5.96
N ARG A 140 7.38 19.36 6.78
CA ARG A 140 8.32 18.60 7.61
C ARG A 140 7.73 18.30 8.98
N ASP A 141 7.56 17.03 9.27
CA ASP A 141 7.02 16.55 10.53
C ASP A 141 7.69 15.26 10.96
N ASN A 142 7.87 15.06 12.27
CA ASN A 142 8.33 13.80 12.86
C ASN A 142 7.19 12.76 12.92
N TYR A 143 5.93 13.13 12.75
CA TYR A 143 4.78 12.22 12.97
C TYR A 143 4.71 11.16 11.89
N SER A 144 4.73 11.59 10.64
CA SER A 144 4.84 10.76 9.45
C SER A 144 6.08 9.87 9.50
N GLN A 145 7.21 10.39 9.99
CA GLN A 145 8.46 9.64 10.12
C GLN A 145 8.35 8.53 11.17
N LEU A 146 7.75 8.81 12.33
CA LEU A 146 7.50 7.78 13.34
C LEU A 146 6.52 6.71 12.83
N LEU A 147 5.49 7.11 12.09
CA LEU A 147 4.54 6.17 11.52
C LEU A 147 5.21 5.23 10.49
N ILE A 148 6.17 5.74 9.71
CA ILE A 148 7.01 4.91 8.84
C ILE A 148 7.83 3.92 9.67
N LEU A 149 8.49 4.37 10.74
CA LEU A 149 9.25 3.47 11.62
C LEU A 149 8.37 2.40 12.28
N GLU A 150 7.21 2.78 12.81
CA GLU A 150 6.23 1.85 13.41
C GLU A 150 5.70 0.83 12.40
N SER A 151 5.55 1.22 11.14
CA SER A 151 4.97 0.35 10.11
C SER A 151 6.01 -0.57 9.46
N THR A 152 7.27 -0.14 9.40
CA THR A 152 8.38 -0.92 8.83
C THR A 152 9.10 -1.79 9.85
N GLY A 153 8.99 -1.46 11.14
CA GLY A 153 9.84 -2.05 12.18
C GLY A 153 11.32 -1.64 12.07
N ASP A 154 11.66 -0.66 11.22
CA ASP A 154 13.03 -0.17 11.06
C ASP A 154 13.54 0.43 12.37
N ARG A 155 14.80 0.11 12.71
CA ARG A 155 15.42 0.65 13.92
C ARG A 155 16.07 1.98 13.59
N TYR A 156 15.49 3.07 14.09
CA TYR A 156 16.08 4.40 13.94
C TYR A 156 17.50 4.45 14.52
N VAL A 157 18.46 4.77 13.66
CA VAL A 157 19.85 4.96 14.05
C VAL A 157 20.06 6.43 14.42
N ARG A 158 20.04 6.73 15.72
CA ARG A 158 20.34 8.08 16.21
C ARG A 158 21.80 8.39 15.91
N GLY A 159 22.05 9.38 15.04
CA GLY A 159 23.39 9.88 14.83
C GLY A 159 23.99 10.36 16.16
N LYS A 160 25.13 9.79 16.57
CA LYS A 160 25.99 10.45 17.58
C LYS A 160 26.38 11.84 17.05
N ARG A 161 26.74 12.77 17.94
CA ARG A 161 27.24 14.13 17.59
C ARG A 161 28.41 14.12 16.59
N LYS A 162 29.05 12.97 16.37
CA LYS A 162 30.08 12.66 15.36
C LYS A 162 29.81 11.34 14.63
N ALA A 163 28.55 10.98 14.36
CA ALA A 163 28.27 9.80 13.54
C ALA A 163 28.83 10.04 12.13
N LYS A 164 29.50 9.05 11.56
CA LYS A 164 29.95 9.13 10.16
C LYS A 164 28.70 9.24 9.28
N ALA A 165 28.76 9.99 8.18
CA ALA A 165 27.65 10.15 7.24
C ALA A 165 27.02 8.80 6.81
N ALA A 166 27.84 7.74 6.73
CA ALA A 166 27.43 6.38 6.40
C ALA A 166 26.56 5.66 7.47
N GLU A 167 26.56 6.09 8.74
CA GLU A 167 25.66 5.56 9.77
C GLU A 167 24.30 6.25 9.75
N LEU A 168 24.29 7.57 9.52
CA LEU A 168 23.06 8.37 9.37
C LEU A 168 22.28 7.97 8.11
N SER A 169 22.97 7.60 7.02
CA SER A 169 22.35 7.16 5.77
C SER A 169 21.66 5.79 5.83
N ARG A 170 21.72 5.08 6.97
CA ARG A 170 21.07 3.77 7.14
C ARG A 170 19.62 3.86 7.60
N SER A 171 19.19 4.98 8.19
CA SER A 171 17.81 5.10 8.66
C SER A 171 16.89 5.49 7.52
N LEU A 172 15.73 4.84 7.44
CA LEU A 172 14.70 5.19 6.47
C LEU A 172 14.20 6.62 6.63
N VAL A 173 14.21 7.16 7.84
CA VAL A 173 13.58 8.45 8.16
C VAL A 173 14.57 9.45 8.72
N ARG A 174 14.15 10.71 8.74
CA ARG A 174 14.88 11.79 9.40
C ARG A 174 14.02 12.39 10.51
N LEU A 175 14.33 12.01 11.75
CA LEU A 175 13.79 12.69 12.92
C LEU A 175 14.62 13.94 13.22
N VAL A 176 13.94 15.04 13.56
CA VAL A 176 14.55 16.32 13.92
C VAL A 176 14.20 16.65 15.37
N ASN A 177 15.18 17.06 16.16
CA ASN A 177 15.02 17.45 17.56
C ASN A 177 16.03 18.56 17.89
N ASP A 178 15.79 19.74 17.35
CA ASP A 178 16.72 20.88 17.43
C ASP A 178 16.38 21.83 18.60
N GLY A 179 15.25 21.62 19.29
CA GLY A 179 14.76 22.44 20.40
C GLY A 179 14.92 21.77 21.79
N PRO A 180 14.58 22.49 22.87
CA PRO A 180 14.57 21.94 24.24
C PRO A 180 13.45 20.91 24.45
N THR A 181 12.37 21.00 23.67
CA THR A 181 11.26 20.05 23.62
C THR A 181 11.19 19.40 22.24
N TRP A 182 10.69 18.16 22.20
CA TRP A 182 10.55 17.44 20.94
C TRP A 182 9.19 17.74 20.31
N SER A 183 9.17 18.41 19.16
CA SER A 183 7.92 18.71 18.45
C SER A 183 7.68 17.73 17.31
N TYR A 184 6.41 17.41 17.07
CA TYR A 184 6.03 16.67 15.87
C TYR A 184 6.19 17.48 14.59
N LEU A 185 6.13 18.81 14.68
CA LEU A 185 6.28 19.68 13.52
C LEU A 185 7.68 20.28 13.55
N VAL A 186 8.34 20.31 12.39
CA VAL A 186 9.74 20.73 12.31
C VAL A 186 9.82 22.13 11.73
N GLY A 187 10.42 23.05 12.50
CA GLY A 187 10.67 24.43 12.07
C GLY A 187 9.50 25.39 12.38
N ALA A 188 9.55 26.57 11.75
CA ALA A 188 8.48 27.56 11.90
C ALA A 188 7.20 27.11 11.21
N SER A 189 6.06 27.63 11.68
CA SER A 189 4.79 27.35 11.03
C SER A 189 4.77 27.89 9.60
N GLU A 190 4.48 27.02 8.64
CA GLU A 190 4.37 27.38 7.22
C GLU A 190 2.99 28.00 6.90
N ILE A 191 2.06 27.96 7.86
CA ILE A 191 0.75 28.58 7.77
C ILE A 191 0.78 29.95 8.45
N THR A 192 0.26 30.96 7.77
CA THR A 192 0.31 32.35 8.25
C THR A 192 -0.58 32.51 9.48
N GLY A 193 -0.02 33.04 10.58
CA GLY A 193 -0.76 33.28 11.81
C GLY A 193 -0.95 32.05 12.71
N THR A 194 -0.21 30.96 12.45
CA THR A 194 -0.12 29.82 13.37
C THR A 194 1.27 29.74 14.00
N VAL A 195 1.31 29.25 15.24
CA VAL A 195 2.56 28.92 15.94
C VAL A 195 2.49 27.44 16.23
N TYR A 196 3.49 26.69 15.80
CA TYR A 196 3.61 25.30 16.23
C TYR A 196 3.96 25.33 17.72
N PRO A 197 3.20 24.64 18.59
CA PRO A 197 3.53 24.61 20.00
C PRO A 197 4.90 23.95 20.19
N ASP A 198 5.70 24.48 21.12
CA ASP A 198 6.95 23.88 21.60
C ASP A 198 6.63 22.67 22.48
N ASP A 199 5.98 21.66 21.93
CA ASP A 199 5.60 20.48 22.71
C ASP A 199 5.42 19.21 21.86
N SER A 200 5.68 18.09 22.51
CA SER A 200 5.39 16.76 22.01
C SER A 200 3.88 16.58 22.16
N ASP A 201 3.11 16.67 21.08
CA ASP A 201 2.22 15.55 20.72
C ASP A 201 0.90 15.88 19.99
N THR A 202 0.40 14.87 19.28
CA THR A 202 -1.02 14.50 19.19
C THR A 202 -1.69 14.35 20.56
N THR A 203 -0.98 13.97 21.62
CA THR A 203 -1.30 14.16 23.05
C THR A 203 -1.42 15.64 23.44
N SER A 204 -0.62 16.58 22.94
CA SER A 204 -0.87 18.02 23.17
C SER A 204 -2.03 18.50 22.33
N LEU A 205 -2.27 17.99 21.12
CA LEU A 205 -3.53 18.24 20.42
C LEU A 205 -4.72 17.61 21.18
N ALA A 206 -4.55 16.44 21.79
CA ALA A 206 -5.56 15.80 22.60
C ALA A 206 -5.81 16.58 23.89
N MET A 207 -4.77 16.94 24.64
CA MET A 207 -4.79 17.70 25.88
C MET A 207 -5.23 19.14 25.63
N VAL A 208 -4.78 19.80 24.56
CA VAL A 208 -5.29 21.12 24.14
C VAL A 208 -6.74 20.99 23.70
N CYS A 209 -7.15 20.02 22.87
CA CYS A 209 -8.58 19.85 22.59
C CYS A 209 -9.38 19.52 23.85
N TRP A 210 -8.80 18.82 24.82
CA TRP A 210 -9.45 18.41 26.07
C TRP A 210 -9.55 19.54 27.10
N PHE A 211 -8.53 20.40 27.22
CA PHE A 211 -8.44 21.51 28.17
C PHE A 211 -8.86 22.87 27.58
N ASP A 212 -8.78 23.05 26.25
CA ASP A 212 -9.29 24.23 25.54
C ASP A 212 -10.80 24.08 25.34
N LYS A 213 -11.58 24.71 26.23
CA LYS A 213 -13.05 24.69 26.19
C LYS A 213 -13.63 25.30 24.92
N SER A 214 -12.85 26.03 24.12
CA SER A 214 -13.29 26.67 22.87
C SER A 214 -13.17 25.76 21.64
N ARG A 215 -12.47 24.62 21.75
CA ARG A 215 -12.26 23.69 20.63
C ARG A 215 -13.24 22.52 20.69
N PRO A 216 -13.81 22.08 19.54
CA PRO A 216 -14.67 20.90 19.50
C PRO A 216 -13.89 19.63 19.93
N ARG A 217 -14.29 19.06 21.07
CA ARG A 217 -13.67 17.91 21.77
C ARG A 217 -13.87 16.53 21.12
N PHE A 218 -14.23 16.45 19.84
CA PHE A 218 -14.88 15.25 19.28
C PHE A 218 -14.18 14.64 18.07
N CYS A 219 -12.85 14.55 18.09
CA CYS A 219 -12.13 13.77 17.10
C CYS A 219 -11.98 12.32 17.58
N HIS A 220 -12.87 11.43 17.17
CA HIS A 220 -12.85 10.03 17.59
C HIS A 220 -11.54 9.29 17.22
N CYS A 221 -10.85 9.67 16.13
CA CYS A 221 -9.52 9.13 15.82
C CYS A 221 -8.47 9.50 16.88
N ILE A 222 -8.50 10.73 17.39
CA ILE A 222 -7.58 11.17 18.46
C ILE A 222 -7.93 10.46 19.76
N CYS A 223 -9.22 10.36 20.10
CA CYS A 223 -9.67 9.60 21.25
C CYS A 223 -9.21 8.14 21.17
N ALA A 224 -9.27 7.52 20.00
CA ALA A 224 -8.78 6.16 19.77
C ALA A 224 -7.26 6.04 19.97
N SER A 225 -6.47 6.99 19.46
CA SER A 225 -5.01 6.99 19.66
C SER A 225 -4.61 7.19 21.13
N VAL A 226 -5.28 8.10 21.84
CA VAL A 226 -5.06 8.34 23.28
C VAL A 226 -5.48 7.12 24.09
N PHE A 227 -6.65 6.56 23.79
CA PHE A 227 -7.11 5.32 24.40
C PHE A 227 -6.10 4.20 24.21
N ARG A 228 -5.60 4.01 22.98
CA ARG A 228 -4.55 3.03 22.68
C ARG A 228 -3.33 3.21 23.56
N PHE A 229 -2.78 4.43 23.62
CA PHE A 229 -1.59 4.70 24.41
C PHE A 229 -1.81 4.38 25.89
N PHE A 230 -2.83 4.95 26.52
CA PHE A 230 -3.10 4.76 27.95
C PHE A 230 -3.40 3.30 28.27
N TYR A 231 -4.23 2.64 27.46
CA TYR A 231 -4.64 1.27 27.73
C TYR A 231 -3.47 0.29 27.64
N LEU A 232 -2.60 0.42 26.62
CA LEU A 232 -1.44 -0.45 26.47
C LEU A 232 -0.41 -0.27 27.59
N HIS A 233 -0.33 0.92 28.21
CA HIS A 233 0.54 1.22 29.36
C HIS A 233 -0.10 0.91 30.73
N GLY A 234 -1.28 0.28 30.76
CA GLY A 234 -1.96 -0.06 32.02
C GLY A 234 -2.57 1.16 32.73
N TRP A 235 -2.80 2.27 32.01
CA TRP A 235 -3.44 3.49 32.52
C TRP A 235 -4.89 3.63 32.05
N GLY A 236 -5.54 2.53 31.68
CA GLY A 236 -6.92 2.53 31.19
C GLY A 236 -7.90 3.22 32.17
N ASP A 237 -7.70 3.04 33.47
CA ASP A 237 -8.55 3.62 34.53
C ASP A 237 -8.53 5.15 34.55
N LYS A 238 -7.50 5.79 33.98
CA LYS A 238 -7.40 7.26 33.86
C LYS A 238 -8.28 7.82 32.75
N LEU A 239 -8.88 6.96 31.92
CA LEU A 239 -9.75 7.34 30.80
C LEU A 239 -11.16 6.73 30.95
N PRO A 240 -11.84 6.92 32.09
CA PRO A 240 -13.13 6.28 32.33
C PRO A 240 -14.14 6.69 31.25
N GLY A 241 -14.90 5.72 30.74
CA GLY A 241 -15.92 5.94 29.70
C GLY A 241 -15.38 6.10 28.27
N THR A 242 -14.07 6.21 28.06
CA THR A 242 -13.52 6.38 26.70
C THR A 242 -13.77 5.16 25.81
N CYS A 243 -13.60 3.94 26.35
CA CYS A 243 -13.93 2.71 25.64
C CYS A 243 -15.43 2.68 25.24
N ALA A 244 -16.32 3.00 26.19
CA ALA A 244 -17.77 3.05 25.93
C ALA A 244 -18.14 4.10 24.87
N TYR A 245 -17.48 5.26 24.87
CA TYR A 245 -17.64 6.27 23.83
C TYR A 245 -17.20 5.74 22.45
N LEU A 246 -16.03 5.11 22.35
CA LEU A 246 -15.54 4.52 21.10
C LEU A 246 -16.46 3.40 20.62
N CYS A 247 -16.98 2.56 21.51
CA CYS A 247 -18.02 1.59 21.21
C CYS A 247 -19.28 2.29 20.65
N SER A 248 -19.75 3.38 21.26
CA SER A 248 -20.91 4.15 20.77
C SER A 248 -20.69 4.70 19.36
N VAL A 249 -19.50 5.24 19.07
CA VAL A 249 -19.11 5.73 17.74
C VAL A 249 -19.12 4.61 16.68
N LEU A 250 -18.63 3.42 17.03
CA LEU A 250 -18.68 2.25 16.13
C LEU A 250 -20.11 1.72 15.98
N ARG A 251 -20.87 1.64 17.07
CA ARG A 251 -22.24 1.12 17.09
C ARG A 251 -23.17 1.96 16.22
N SER A 252 -23.05 3.28 16.30
CA SER A 252 -23.80 4.25 15.49
C SER A 252 -23.25 4.47 14.08
N SER A 253 -22.11 3.87 13.74
CA SER A 253 -21.38 4.14 12.50
C SER A 253 -20.97 5.61 12.31
N ALA A 254 -20.95 6.43 13.37
CA ALA A 254 -20.61 7.85 13.29
C ALA A 254 -19.18 8.11 12.80
N HIS A 255 -18.27 7.13 12.92
CA HIS A 255 -16.93 7.21 12.37
C HIS A 255 -16.90 7.41 10.84
N LEU A 256 -17.93 6.97 10.11
CA LEU A 256 -18.02 7.10 8.66
C LEU A 256 -18.02 8.56 8.16
N PHE A 257 -18.43 9.51 9.00
CA PHE A 257 -18.40 10.93 8.68
C PHE A 257 -17.00 11.55 8.72
N GLY A 258 -15.98 10.76 9.11
CA GLY A 258 -14.63 11.25 9.36
C GLY A 258 -14.59 12.23 10.54
N THR A 259 -13.53 13.03 10.60
CA THR A 259 -13.33 14.01 11.65
C THR A 259 -12.85 15.34 11.08
N ARG A 260 -12.64 16.32 11.97
CA ARG A 260 -12.01 17.58 11.62
C ARG A 260 -10.64 17.39 10.97
N TYR A 261 -9.87 16.40 11.41
CA TYR A 261 -8.46 16.20 11.00
C TYR A 261 -8.27 15.01 10.05
N TYR A 262 -9.10 13.98 10.18
CA TYR A 262 -9.00 12.73 9.42
C TYR A 262 -10.23 12.57 8.54
N ASP A 263 -10.06 12.76 7.22
CA ASP A 263 -11.13 12.56 6.24
C ASP A 263 -11.44 11.08 6.03
N ASN A 264 -10.40 10.22 6.07
CA ASN A 264 -10.58 8.78 5.92
C ASN A 264 -11.08 8.17 7.25
N PRO A 265 -12.26 7.52 7.26
CA PRO A 265 -12.85 6.96 8.48
C PRO A 265 -12.10 5.73 9.02
N ASP A 266 -11.26 5.09 8.20
CA ASP A 266 -10.61 3.82 8.53
C ASP A 266 -9.42 3.97 9.50
N TRP A 267 -8.98 5.21 9.78
CA TRP A 267 -7.98 5.52 10.81
C TRP A 267 -8.40 5.02 12.19
N ILE A 268 -9.70 4.97 12.46
CA ILE A 268 -10.24 4.44 13.72
C ILE A 268 -9.90 2.95 13.88
N PHE A 269 -9.96 2.16 12.80
CA PHE A 269 -9.64 0.74 12.84
C PHE A 269 -8.16 0.52 13.13
N TYR A 270 -7.28 1.25 12.43
CA TYR A 270 -5.83 1.19 12.65
C TYR A 270 -5.44 1.50 14.09
N SER A 271 -6.07 2.50 14.70
CA SER A 271 -5.77 2.90 16.08
C SER A 271 -6.25 1.87 17.10
N LEU A 272 -7.44 1.32 16.92
CA LEU A 272 -8.06 0.43 17.91
C LEU A 272 -7.62 -1.03 17.77
N ILE A 273 -7.26 -1.46 16.56
CA ILE A 273 -6.88 -2.86 16.34
C ILE A 273 -5.62 -3.22 17.14
N ASP A 274 -4.65 -2.32 17.25
CA ASP A 274 -3.41 -2.61 17.97
C ASP A 274 -3.67 -2.94 19.46
N VAL A 275 -4.65 -2.28 20.08
CA VAL A 275 -5.06 -2.58 21.46
C VAL A 275 -5.69 -3.97 21.53
N CYS A 276 -6.65 -4.23 20.64
CA CYS A 276 -7.38 -5.49 20.61
C CYS A 276 -6.47 -6.69 20.31
N ALA A 277 -5.51 -6.54 19.39
CA ALA A 277 -4.55 -7.58 19.02
C ALA A 277 -3.55 -7.86 20.14
N LYS A 278 -3.07 -6.84 20.87
CA LYS A 278 -2.16 -7.00 22.01
C LYS A 278 -2.85 -7.50 23.29
N ARG A 279 -4.17 -7.36 23.38
CA ARG A 279 -5.02 -7.77 24.52
C ARG A 279 -6.18 -8.65 24.04
N PRO A 280 -5.92 -9.82 23.44
CA PRO A 280 -6.95 -10.63 22.78
C PRO A 280 -7.98 -11.19 23.77
N SER A 281 -7.55 -11.52 24.99
CA SER A 281 -8.38 -12.14 26.04
C SER A 281 -8.94 -11.15 27.06
N ASP A 282 -8.77 -9.84 26.84
CA ASP A 282 -9.26 -8.83 27.79
C ASP A 282 -10.78 -8.68 27.64
N GLU A 283 -11.54 -9.06 28.67
CA GLU A 283 -13.00 -8.98 28.66
C GLU A 283 -13.52 -7.53 28.56
N GLY A 284 -12.77 -6.53 29.05
CA GLY A 284 -13.12 -5.12 28.95
C GLY A 284 -13.13 -4.60 27.51
N LEU A 285 -12.46 -5.29 26.59
CA LEU A 285 -12.41 -4.96 25.17
C LEU A 285 -13.32 -5.85 24.30
N LYS A 286 -14.09 -6.77 24.91
CA LYS A 286 -14.91 -7.74 24.16
C LYS A 286 -15.93 -7.09 23.23
N GLU A 287 -16.65 -6.08 23.73
CA GLU A 287 -17.60 -5.32 22.91
C GLU A 287 -16.87 -4.60 21.77
N LEU A 288 -15.76 -3.93 22.09
CA LEU A 288 -14.96 -3.20 21.11
C LEU A 288 -14.47 -4.11 19.99
N ARG A 289 -13.91 -5.28 20.32
CA ARG A 289 -13.49 -6.31 19.35
C ARG A 289 -14.63 -6.75 18.45
N SER A 290 -15.80 -7.03 19.03
CA SER A 290 -17.00 -7.42 18.28
C SER A 290 -17.42 -6.34 17.29
N LEU A 291 -17.52 -5.09 17.75
CA LEU A 291 -17.89 -3.95 16.91
C LEU A 291 -16.86 -3.68 15.81
N LEU A 292 -15.57 -3.75 16.11
CA LEU A 292 -14.49 -3.61 15.11
C LEU A 292 -14.61 -4.68 14.03
N ARG A 293 -14.82 -5.95 14.41
CA ARG A 293 -15.00 -7.05 13.44
C ARG A 293 -16.18 -6.77 12.51
N THR A 294 -17.34 -6.41 13.06
CA THR A 294 -18.54 -6.11 12.26
C THR A 294 -18.31 -4.91 11.33
N ARG A 295 -17.86 -3.77 11.85
CA ARG A 295 -17.68 -2.55 11.07
C ARG A 295 -16.56 -2.65 10.04
N LEU A 296 -15.50 -3.38 10.35
CA LEU A 296 -14.45 -3.66 9.39
C LEU A 296 -14.98 -4.52 8.25
N GLN A 297 -15.69 -5.62 8.53
CA GLN A 297 -16.26 -6.52 7.52
C GLN A 297 -17.16 -5.76 6.52
N GLU A 298 -17.98 -4.83 7.01
CA GLU A 298 -18.86 -3.98 6.18
C GLU A 298 -18.08 -3.07 5.23
N ARG A 299 -16.86 -2.66 5.62
CA ARG A 299 -16.04 -1.70 4.86
C ARG A 299 -14.97 -2.35 3.99
N MET A 300 -14.66 -3.63 4.17
CA MET A 300 -13.69 -4.34 3.33
C MET A 300 -14.05 -4.22 1.86
N GLY A 301 -13.17 -3.63 1.04
CA GLY A 301 -13.42 -3.42 -0.39
C GLY A 301 -14.55 -2.44 -0.72
N CYS A 302 -14.93 -1.54 0.19
CA CYS A 302 -16.00 -0.57 -0.06
C CYS A 302 -15.62 0.53 -1.07
N ASP A 303 -14.32 0.74 -1.29
CA ASP A 303 -13.75 1.70 -2.23
C ASP A 303 -12.41 1.19 -2.77
N ARG A 304 -11.87 1.91 -3.77
CA ARG A 304 -10.55 1.66 -4.36
C ARG A 304 -9.47 2.59 -3.76
N ASN A 305 -9.71 3.16 -2.57
CA ASN A 305 -8.78 4.11 -1.96
C ASN A 305 -7.59 3.36 -1.32
N PRO A 306 -6.33 3.57 -1.75
CA PRO A 306 -5.20 2.81 -1.22
C PRO A 306 -4.97 3.00 0.29
N LEU A 307 -5.20 4.21 0.82
CA LEU A 307 -5.08 4.45 2.27
C LEU A 307 -6.12 3.67 3.06
N GLY A 308 -7.38 3.72 2.63
CA GLY A 308 -8.47 2.96 3.25
C GLY A 308 -8.18 1.46 3.21
N ALA A 309 -7.79 0.95 2.04
CA ALA A 309 -7.42 -0.45 1.85
C ALA A 309 -6.28 -0.89 2.78
N ALA A 310 -5.20 -0.12 2.90
CA ALA A 310 -4.09 -0.42 3.80
C ALA A 310 -4.51 -0.45 5.28
N LEU A 311 -5.25 0.57 5.74
CA LEU A 311 -5.71 0.65 7.13
C LEU A 311 -6.65 -0.52 7.48
N ARG A 312 -7.55 -0.88 6.56
CA ARG A 312 -8.47 -2.01 6.72
C ARG A 312 -7.75 -3.36 6.70
N LEU A 313 -6.74 -3.54 5.86
CA LEU A 313 -5.93 -4.77 5.82
C LEU A 313 -5.14 -4.98 7.11
N VAL A 314 -4.46 -3.96 7.61
CA VAL A 314 -3.76 -4.02 8.90
C VAL A 314 -4.74 -4.37 10.02
N ALA A 315 -5.93 -3.76 10.01
CA ALA A 315 -6.97 -4.08 10.96
C ALA A 315 -7.51 -5.51 10.83
N ALA A 316 -7.65 -6.01 9.60
CA ALA A 316 -8.15 -7.35 9.32
C ALA A 316 -7.18 -8.41 9.85
N GLN A 317 -5.88 -8.19 9.67
CA GLN A 317 -4.83 -9.08 10.18
C GLN A 317 -4.84 -9.18 11.70
N GLY A 318 -4.97 -8.05 12.40
CA GLY A 318 -5.08 -8.07 13.86
C GLY A 318 -6.34 -8.75 14.40
N LEU A 319 -7.36 -8.98 13.56
CA LEU A 319 -8.58 -9.74 13.87
C LEU A 319 -8.60 -11.13 13.23
N GLU A 320 -7.52 -11.55 12.57
CA GLU A 320 -7.43 -12.82 11.84
C GLU A 320 -8.55 -12.97 10.78
N MET A 321 -8.82 -11.89 10.04
CA MET A 321 -9.84 -11.84 8.99
C MET A 321 -9.20 -11.79 7.60
N GLN A 322 -9.76 -12.55 6.66
CA GLN A 322 -9.36 -12.53 5.25
C GLN A 322 -9.98 -11.33 4.54
N ASN A 323 -9.18 -10.59 3.77
CA ASN A 323 -9.62 -9.40 3.05
C ASN A 323 -9.00 -9.31 1.63
N PRO A 324 -9.38 -10.21 0.71
CA PRO A 324 -8.80 -10.24 -0.64
C PRO A 324 -9.16 -9.00 -1.48
N ARG A 325 -10.25 -8.30 -1.16
CA ARG A 325 -10.72 -7.13 -1.94
C ARG A 325 -9.83 -5.91 -1.75
N ASP A 326 -9.49 -5.58 -0.51
CA ASP A 326 -8.55 -4.48 -0.24
C ASP A 326 -7.12 -4.87 -0.63
N LEU A 327 -6.77 -6.16 -0.52
CA LEU A 327 -5.48 -6.69 -0.96
C LEU A 327 -5.26 -6.44 -2.45
N ASN A 328 -6.24 -6.80 -3.28
CA ASN A 328 -6.18 -6.53 -4.72
C ASN A 328 -6.06 -5.02 -5.00
N THR A 329 -6.76 -4.18 -4.24
CA THR A 329 -6.65 -2.71 -4.38
C THR A 329 -5.23 -2.22 -4.12
N LEU A 330 -4.54 -2.72 -3.09
CA LEU A 330 -3.14 -2.34 -2.85
C LEU A 330 -2.20 -2.88 -3.94
N LEU A 331 -2.33 -4.15 -4.30
CA LEU A 331 -1.47 -4.78 -5.31
C LEU A 331 -1.61 -4.08 -6.67
N GLU A 332 -2.81 -3.73 -7.09
CA GLU A 332 -3.04 -3.06 -8.38
C GLU A 332 -2.54 -1.60 -8.40
N THR A 333 -2.43 -0.95 -7.25
CA THR A 333 -2.08 0.48 -7.15
C THR A 333 -0.61 0.75 -6.82
N GLN A 334 0.20 -0.30 -6.59
CA GLN A 334 1.64 -0.16 -6.45
C GLN A 334 2.25 0.37 -7.76
N GLN A 335 3.08 1.39 -7.66
CA GLN A 335 3.73 2.04 -8.80
C GLN A 335 4.96 1.25 -9.26
N VAL A 336 5.47 1.54 -10.46
CA VAL A 336 6.66 0.86 -11.03
C VAL A 336 7.88 0.96 -10.11
N ASP A 337 8.09 2.13 -9.49
CA ASP A 337 9.16 2.40 -8.52
C ASP A 337 9.01 1.64 -7.18
N GLY A 338 7.94 0.86 -7.02
CA GLY A 338 7.65 0.05 -5.84
C GLY A 338 6.89 0.78 -4.75
N GLY A 339 6.81 2.12 -4.80
CA GLY A 339 6.02 2.90 -3.86
C GLY A 339 4.53 2.91 -4.20
N TRP A 340 3.74 3.55 -3.35
CA TRP A 340 2.36 3.91 -3.66
C TRP A 340 2.25 5.40 -3.96
N GLU A 341 1.20 5.76 -4.70
CA GLU A 341 0.92 7.16 -4.99
C GLU A 341 0.54 7.95 -3.74
N ARG A 342 0.78 9.26 -3.80
CA ARG A 342 0.53 10.13 -2.64
C ARG A 342 -0.94 10.10 -2.26
N VAL A 343 -1.20 9.78 -1.00
CA VAL A 343 -2.54 9.86 -0.39
C VAL A 343 -2.60 10.99 0.63
N TRP A 344 -3.79 11.55 0.82
CA TRP A 344 -4.05 12.53 1.88
C TRP A 344 -4.34 11.80 3.18
N LEU A 345 -3.49 12.02 4.18
CA LEU A 345 -3.51 11.29 5.44
C LEU A 345 -4.40 12.00 6.47
N TRP A 346 -4.21 13.32 6.60
CA TRP A 346 -4.93 14.20 7.50
C TRP A 346 -4.94 15.65 6.95
N ARG A 347 -5.61 16.57 7.64
CA ARG A 347 -5.71 17.99 7.26
C ARG A 347 -5.62 18.93 8.45
N TYR A 348 -5.21 20.16 8.20
CA TYR A 348 -5.28 21.25 9.18
C TYR A 348 -6.73 21.67 9.44
N GLY A 349 -7.13 21.69 10.71
CA GLY A 349 -8.53 21.89 11.10
C GLY A 349 -9.10 23.29 10.86
N LYS A 350 -8.28 24.33 10.64
CA LYS A 350 -8.75 25.72 10.41
C LYS A 350 -8.86 26.05 8.92
N GLU A 351 -7.87 25.64 8.12
CA GLU A 351 -7.76 26.03 6.70
C GLU A 351 -8.08 24.89 5.72
N GLY A 352 -8.33 23.67 6.22
CA GLY A 352 -8.66 22.52 5.37
C GLY A 352 -7.49 22.01 4.51
N VAL A 353 -6.29 22.58 4.67
CA VAL A 353 -5.08 22.17 3.96
C VAL A 353 -4.76 20.71 4.28
N LYS A 354 -4.72 19.87 3.24
CA LYS A 354 -4.45 18.43 3.38
C LYS A 354 -2.95 18.18 3.45
N ILE A 355 -2.56 17.12 4.14
CA ILE A 355 -1.17 16.67 4.31
C ILE A 355 -1.11 15.22 3.82
N GLY A 356 -0.20 14.94 2.90
CA GLY A 356 -0.06 13.64 2.28
C GLY A 356 1.39 13.19 2.13
N SER A 357 1.62 11.89 2.07
CA SER A 357 2.97 11.32 1.91
C SER A 357 2.91 10.02 1.13
N ARG A 358 3.85 9.84 0.18
CA ARG A 358 4.12 8.55 -0.48
C ARG A 358 4.82 7.57 0.45
N GLY A 359 5.74 8.08 1.30
CA GLY A 359 6.48 7.26 2.25
C GLY A 359 5.57 6.60 3.29
N VAL A 360 4.62 7.35 3.84
CA VAL A 360 3.68 6.82 4.85
C VAL A 360 2.77 5.74 4.27
N ILE A 361 2.13 5.97 3.12
CA ILE A 361 1.26 4.95 2.52
C ILE A 361 2.05 3.72 2.08
N THR A 362 3.27 3.90 1.57
CA THR A 362 4.13 2.77 1.23
C THR A 362 4.46 1.96 2.48
N ALA A 363 4.85 2.61 3.58
CA ALA A 363 5.13 1.95 4.86
C ALA A 363 3.90 1.22 5.43
N LEU A 364 2.71 1.82 5.35
CA LEU A 364 1.46 1.19 5.76
C LEU A 364 1.09 -0.01 4.88
N ALA A 365 1.29 0.10 3.56
CA ALA A 365 0.99 -0.97 2.62
C ALA A 365 1.88 -2.20 2.88
N ILE A 366 3.19 -2.00 3.07
CA ILE A 366 4.12 -3.12 3.33
C ILE A 366 4.04 -3.69 4.75
N LYS A 367 3.41 -2.98 5.69
CA LYS A 367 3.08 -3.51 7.03
C LYS A 367 2.13 -4.69 6.93
N VAL A 368 1.32 -4.74 5.88
CA VAL A 368 0.42 -5.86 5.62
C VAL A 368 1.27 -7.09 5.35
N GLU A 369 1.16 -8.12 6.19
CA GLU A 369 1.73 -9.44 5.90
C GLU A 369 1.03 -10.08 4.70
N PHE A 370 1.52 -9.77 3.50
CA PHE A 370 0.99 -10.28 2.25
C PHE A 370 0.95 -11.82 2.23
N SER A 371 1.92 -12.51 2.84
CA SER A 371 1.96 -13.98 2.94
C SER A 371 0.73 -14.61 3.61
N LEU A 372 0.17 -14.00 4.66
CA LEU A 372 -1.04 -14.47 5.35
C LEU A 372 -2.33 -14.12 4.59
N ALA A 373 -2.29 -13.09 3.75
CA ALA A 373 -3.41 -12.66 2.91
C ALA A 373 -3.44 -13.37 1.54
N LEU A 374 -2.35 -14.05 1.18
CA LEU A 374 -2.06 -14.58 -0.15
C LEU A 374 -1.83 -16.09 -0.15
N ASP A 375 -2.55 -16.87 0.66
CA ASP A 375 -2.45 -18.35 0.68
C ASP A 375 -2.72 -19.01 -0.70
N GLY A 376 -3.05 -18.21 -1.75
CA GLY A 376 -3.04 -18.58 -3.17
C GLY A 376 -2.09 -17.80 -4.11
N TYR A 377 -1.41 -16.72 -3.71
CA TYR A 377 -0.57 -15.90 -4.62
C TYR A 377 0.90 -16.34 -4.63
N HIS A 378 1.42 -16.80 -3.50
CA HIS A 378 2.85 -17.09 -3.31
C HIS A 378 3.28 -18.54 -3.59
N ARG A 379 2.35 -19.47 -3.90
CA ARG A 379 2.69 -20.89 -4.13
C ARG A 379 3.45 -21.19 -5.43
N TYR A 380 3.81 -20.18 -6.23
CA TYR A 380 4.33 -20.40 -7.60
C TYR A 380 5.74 -19.86 -7.87
N ARG A 381 6.52 -19.48 -6.83
CA ARG A 381 7.85 -18.87 -7.02
C ARG A 381 9.04 -19.82 -7.20
N SER A 382 8.81 -21.13 -7.30
CA SER A 382 9.90 -22.12 -7.49
C SER A 382 10.08 -22.59 -8.95
N GLY A 383 9.59 -21.83 -9.93
CA GLY A 383 9.74 -22.16 -11.35
C GLY A 383 9.82 -20.92 -12.26
N PRO A 384 10.15 -21.10 -13.55
CA PRO A 384 10.13 -20.02 -14.53
C PRO A 384 8.72 -19.42 -14.65
N ILE A 385 8.66 -18.10 -14.76
CA ILE A 385 7.43 -17.34 -15.07
C ILE A 385 7.49 -16.97 -16.54
N HIS A 386 6.38 -17.20 -17.25
CA HIS A 386 6.28 -17.05 -18.70
C HIS A 386 5.29 -15.96 -19.13
#